data_AF-A0A535YMM2-F1
#
_entry.id   AF-A0A535YMM2-F1
#
_cell.length_a   1.000
_cell.length_b   1.000
_cell.length_c   1.000
_cell.angle_alpha   90.00
_cell.angle_beta   90.00
_cell.angle_gamma   90.00
#
_symmetry.space_group_name_H-M   'P 1'
#
loop_
_entity.id
_entity.type
_entity.pdbx_description
1 polymer ?
#
loop_
_entity_poly.entity_id
_entity_poly.type
_entity_poly.pdbx_seq_one_letter_code
_entity_poly.pdbx_strand_id
1 'polypeptide(L)'
;MRHHTHRRMLTPDQAADLAAEFDEHEFEERVEPICVGPIADGSRSLSEAAHELHGFAVWLVELEREGWQLIHEAEGNHLELVHSDPSEHVYDTELNEA
;
A
#
# COMPACT_ATOMS: atom_id res chain seq x y z
N MET A 1 16.49 4.67 21.60
CA MET A 1 17.22 3.94 20.55
C MET A 1 16.19 3.30 19.65
N ARG A 2 15.92 3.89 18.47
CA ARG A 2 15.06 3.23 17.50
C ARG A 2 15.85 2.05 16.97
N HIS A 3 15.43 0.83 17.30
CA HIS A 3 15.96 -0.34 16.65
C HIS A 3 15.70 -0.13 15.16
N HIS A 4 16.76 0.03 14.37
CA HIS A 4 16.68 -0.24 12.94
C HIS A 4 16.55 -1.75 12.80
N THR A 5 15.42 -2.30 13.22
CA THR A 5 14.95 -3.59 12.74
C THR A 5 14.93 -3.43 11.24
N HIS A 6 15.75 -4.21 10.53
CA HIS A 6 15.55 -4.40 9.10
C HIS A 6 14.07 -4.73 8.93
N ARG A 7 13.30 -3.77 8.40
CA ARG A 7 11.86 -3.93 8.17
C ARG A 7 11.76 -5.14 7.25
N ARG A 8 11.17 -6.22 7.76
CA ARG A 8 11.17 -7.50 7.05
C ARG A 8 10.22 -7.35 5.89
N MET A 9 10.77 -7.07 4.71
CA MET A 9 10.01 -7.11 3.47
C MET A 9 9.51 -8.53 3.26
N LEU A 10 8.20 -8.68 3.13
CA LEU A 10 7.61 -9.94 2.68
C LEU A 10 7.93 -10.09 1.18
N THR A 11 8.08 -11.32 0.72
CA THR A 11 7.91 -11.62 -0.71
C THR A 11 6.41 -11.66 -1.03
N PRO A 12 6.00 -11.56 -2.31
CA PRO A 12 4.60 -11.73 -2.70
C PRO A 12 3.99 -13.04 -2.15
N ASP A 13 4.70 -14.16 -2.27
CA ASP A 13 4.23 -15.43 -1.71
C ASP A 13 4.06 -15.38 -0.17
N GLN A 14 4.96 -14.70 0.55
CA GLN A 14 4.85 -14.55 2.01
C GLN A 14 3.71 -13.62 2.41
N ALA A 15 3.39 -12.62 1.59
CA ALA A 15 2.25 -11.74 1.79
C ALA A 15 0.93 -12.50 1.60
N ALA A 16 0.86 -13.33 0.55
CA ALA A 16 -0.27 -14.22 0.30
C ALA A 16 -0.45 -15.25 1.43
N ASP A 17 0.64 -15.91 1.86
CA ASP A 17 0.62 -16.87 2.96
C ASP A 17 0.14 -16.22 4.27
N LEU A 18 0.65 -15.01 4.58
CA LEU A 18 0.24 -14.26 5.76
C LEU A 18 -1.25 -13.89 5.73
N ALA A 19 -1.73 -13.36 4.60
CA ALA A 19 -3.14 -12.98 4.47
C ALA A 19 -4.09 -14.19 4.54
N ALA A 20 -3.64 -15.36 4.08
CA ALA A 20 -4.41 -16.60 4.16
C ALA A 20 -4.55 -17.14 5.60
N GLU A 21 -3.72 -16.69 6.54
CA GLU A 21 -3.83 -17.03 7.96
C GLU A 21 -4.91 -16.20 8.68
N PHE A 22 -5.33 -15.07 8.11
CA PHE A 22 -6.29 -14.17 8.72
C PHE A 22 -7.70 -14.75 8.70
N ASP A 23 -8.41 -14.59 9.81
CA ASP A 23 -9.86 -14.70 9.77
C ASP A 23 -10.50 -13.46 9.10
N GLU A 24 -11.82 -13.50 8.91
CA GLU A 24 -12.56 -12.41 8.24
C GLU A 24 -12.37 -11.06 8.94
N HIS A 25 -12.32 -11.05 10.27
CA HIS A 25 -12.17 -9.83 11.04
C HIS A 25 -10.74 -9.28 10.95
N GLU A 26 -9.74 -10.16 11.06
CA GLU A 26 -8.34 -9.80 10.87
C GLU A 26 -8.07 -9.29 9.45
N PHE A 27 -8.73 -9.87 8.45
CA PHE A 27 -8.60 -9.41 7.07
C PHE A 27 -9.11 -7.96 6.92
N GLU A 28 -10.30 -7.67 7.43
CA GLU A 28 -10.87 -6.31 7.40
C GLU A 28 -10.02 -5.28 8.16
N GLU A 29 -9.37 -5.67 9.25
CA GLU A 29 -8.56 -4.75 10.07
C GLU A 29 -7.11 -4.58 9.57
N ARG A 30 -6.54 -5.60 8.92
CA ARG A 30 -5.10 -5.66 8.62
C ARG A 30 -4.75 -5.53 7.15
N VAL A 31 -5.72 -5.73 6.26
CA VAL A 31 -5.52 -5.55 4.82
C VAL A 31 -5.92 -4.13 4.44
N GLU A 32 -5.00 -3.43 3.77
CA GLU A 32 -5.20 -2.05 3.35
C GLU A 32 -5.58 -2.00 1.87
N PRO A 33 -6.84 -1.63 1.54
CA PRO A 33 -7.26 -1.46 0.16
C PRO A 33 -6.77 -0.11 -0.38
N ILE A 34 -6.16 -0.14 -1.57
CA ILE A 34 -5.73 1.05 -2.31
C ILE A 34 -6.46 1.10 -3.65
N CYS A 35 -7.07 2.24 -3.96
CA CYS A 35 -7.70 2.47 -5.26
C CYS A 35 -6.71 3.13 -6.25
N VAL A 36 -6.48 2.50 -7.39
CA VAL A 36 -5.65 3.03 -8.50
C VAL A 36 -6.47 3.69 -9.61
N GLY A 37 -7.80 3.64 -9.53
CA GLY A 37 -8.70 4.09 -10.60
C GLY A 37 -8.72 5.61 -10.84
N PRO A 38 -8.88 6.46 -9.80
CA PRO A 38 -9.16 7.89 -9.98
C PRO A 38 -7.91 8.79 -9.98
N ILE A 39 -6.69 8.25 -10.09
CA ILE A 39 -5.45 9.02 -9.84
C ILE A 39 -5.34 10.28 -10.72
N ALA A 40 -5.77 10.20 -11.98
CA ALA A 40 -5.71 11.33 -12.91
C ALA A 40 -7.05 12.09 -13.05
N ASP A 41 -8.08 11.69 -12.28
CA ASP A 41 -9.40 12.32 -12.36
C ASP A 41 -9.30 13.79 -11.94
N GLY A 42 -9.81 14.69 -12.78
CA GLY A 42 -9.76 16.13 -12.55
C GLY A 42 -8.57 16.86 -13.18
N SER A 43 -7.63 16.13 -13.80
CA SER A 43 -6.54 16.75 -14.57
C SER A 43 -7.07 17.58 -15.74
N ARG A 44 -6.60 18.82 -15.90
CA ARG A 44 -7.01 19.75 -16.97
C ARG A 44 -6.10 19.71 -18.19
N SER A 45 -4.98 19.00 -18.11
CA SER A 45 -4.06 18.81 -19.23
C SER A 45 -3.36 17.45 -19.16
N LEU A 46 -2.79 17.01 -20.28
CA LEU A 46 -2.00 15.77 -20.34
C LEU A 46 -0.77 15.83 -19.42
N SER A 47 -0.18 17.00 -19.27
CA SER A 47 1.01 17.19 -18.41
C SER A 47 0.66 17.09 -16.92
N GLU A 48 -0.52 17.58 -16.53
CA GLU A 48 -1.06 17.44 -15.17
C GLU A 48 -1.36 15.97 -14.87
N ALA A 49 -2.08 15.27 -15.75
CA ALA A 49 -2.34 13.84 -15.60
C ALA A 49 -1.05 13.00 -15.49
N ALA A 50 -0.04 13.31 -16.30
CA ALA A 50 1.25 12.63 -16.24
C ALA A 50 1.99 12.89 -14.92
N HIS A 51 1.85 14.08 -14.34
CA HIS A 51 2.47 14.41 -13.06
C HIS A 51 1.83 13.64 -11.89
N GLU A 52 0.49 13.60 -11.84
CA GLU A 52 -0.25 12.84 -10.83
C GLU A 52 0.07 11.34 -10.90
N LEU A 53 0.05 10.76 -12.10
CA LEU A 53 0.42 9.36 -12.31
C LEU A 53 1.87 9.07 -11.89
N HIS A 54 2.80 9.99 -12.15
CA HIS A 54 4.18 9.85 -11.71
C HIS A 54 4.30 9.90 -10.19
N GLY A 55 3.64 10.86 -9.53
CA GLY A 55 3.61 10.94 -8.06
C GLY A 55 3.07 9.66 -7.43
N PHE A 56 1.96 9.15 -7.95
CA PHE A 56 1.38 7.89 -7.50
C PHE A 56 2.31 6.69 -7.71
N ALA A 57 2.97 6.59 -8.86
CA ALA A 57 3.93 5.52 -9.13
C ALA A 57 5.11 5.55 -8.14
N VAL A 58 5.59 6.74 -7.76
CA VAL A 58 6.63 6.90 -6.73
C VAL A 58 6.11 6.43 -5.37
N TRP A 59 4.90 6.84 -4.98
CA TRP A 59 4.29 6.45 -3.71
C TRP A 59 4.12 4.92 -3.57
N LEU A 60 3.68 4.23 -4.62
CA LEU A 60 3.62 2.76 -4.60
C LEU A 60 4.97 2.10 -4.30
N VAL A 61 6.05 2.63 -4.87
CA VAL A 61 7.41 2.13 -4.61
C VAL A 61 7.85 2.45 -3.18
N GLU A 62 7.42 3.57 -2.62
CA GLU A 62 7.69 3.92 -1.22
C GLU A 62 6.98 2.97 -0.27
N LEU A 63 5.71 2.63 -0.49
CA LEU A 63 4.99 1.61 0.27
C LEU A 63 5.73 0.27 0.27
N GLU A 64 6.20 -0.17 -0.88
CA GLU A 64 6.96 -1.43 -1.01
C GLU A 64 8.26 -1.39 -0.18
N ARG A 65 8.99 -0.27 -0.25
CA ARG A 65 10.22 -0.04 0.54
C ARG A 65 9.94 0.06 2.03
N GLU A 66 8.74 0.50 2.38
CA GLU A 66 8.23 0.54 3.74
C GLU A 66 7.69 -0.81 4.22
N GLY A 67 7.74 -1.86 3.39
CA GLY A 67 7.41 -3.23 3.79
C GLY A 67 5.97 -3.65 3.51
N TRP A 68 5.17 -2.77 2.90
CA TRP A 68 3.86 -3.13 2.38
C TRP A 68 4.02 -4.02 1.15
N GLN A 69 3.23 -5.07 1.05
CA GLN A 69 3.32 -6.01 -0.06
C GLN A 69 1.93 -6.38 -0.55
N LEU A 70 1.83 -6.55 -1.87
CA LEU A 70 0.62 -6.94 -2.54
C LEU A 70 0.28 -8.41 -2.22
N ILE A 71 -0.96 -8.68 -1.83
CA ILE A 71 -1.43 -10.02 -1.44
C ILE A 71 -1.71 -10.88 -2.69
N HIS A 72 -2.26 -10.27 -3.74
CA HIS A 72 -2.60 -10.93 -5.00
C HIS A 72 -2.54 -9.95 -6.17
N GLU A 73 -2.57 -10.46 -7.41
CA GLU A 73 -2.62 -9.60 -8.60
C GLU A 73 -3.75 -8.55 -8.50
N ALA A 74 -3.49 -7.34 -9.01
CA ALA A 74 -4.47 -6.26 -9.00
C ALA A 74 -5.79 -6.67 -9.66
N GLU A 75 -6.91 -6.48 -8.96
CA GLU A 75 -8.24 -6.76 -9.51
C GLU A 75 -8.94 -5.44 -9.88
N GLY A 76 -9.06 -5.20 -11.19
CA GLY A 76 -9.61 -3.96 -11.72
C GLY A 76 -8.78 -2.75 -11.32
N ASN A 77 -9.35 -1.89 -10.46
CA ASN A 77 -8.74 -0.64 -9.99
C ASN A 77 -8.37 -0.69 -8.49
N HIS A 78 -8.31 -1.86 -7.87
CA HIS A 78 -8.02 -2.01 -6.46
C HIS A 78 -6.82 -2.94 -6.23
N LEU A 79 -6.01 -2.56 -5.25
CA LEU A 79 -4.89 -3.33 -4.72
C LEU A 79 -5.18 -3.62 -3.25
N GLU A 80 -4.79 -4.80 -2.79
CA GLU A 80 -4.89 -5.19 -1.39
C GLU A 80 -3.47 -5.44 -0.85
N LEU A 81 -3.08 -4.63 0.13
CA LEU A 81 -1.75 -4.67 0.70
C LEU A 81 -1.78 -5.20 2.13
N VAL A 82 -0.71 -5.90 2.50
CA VAL A 82 -0.47 -6.33 3.88
C VAL A 82 0.93 -5.91 4.33
N HIS A 83 1.05 -5.65 5.63
CA HIS A 83 2.32 -5.41 6.30
C HIS A 83 2.56 -6.48 7.40
N SER A 84 3.83 -6.83 7.62
CA SER A 84 4.20 -7.86 8.61
C SER A 84 4.02 -7.40 10.06
N ASP A 85 4.16 -6.10 10.32
CA ASP A 85 3.81 -5.45 11.57
C ASP A 85 2.32 -5.08 11.57
N PRO A 86 1.50 -5.62 12.48
CA PRO A 86 0.07 -5.36 12.54
C PRO A 86 -0.29 -3.97 13.07
N SER A 87 0.69 -3.16 13.51
CA SER A 87 0.44 -1.80 14.01
C SER A 87 0.60 -0.71 12.95
N GLU A 88 0.92 -1.08 11.71
CA GLU A 88 1.14 -0.16 10.60
C GLU A 88 -0.12 -0.04 9.75
N HIS A 89 -0.44 1.19 9.33
CA HIS A 89 -1.57 1.52 8.46
C HIS A 89 -1.11 2.47 7.35
N VAL A 90 -1.54 2.24 6.11
CA VAL A 90 -1.11 3.05 4.94
C VAL A 90 -1.47 4.53 5.13
N TYR A 91 -2.66 4.79 5.70
CA TYR A 91 -3.21 6.14 5.86
C TYR A 91 -2.79 6.87 7.14
N ASP A 92 -1.99 6.25 8.02
CA ASP A 92 -1.44 6.93 9.20
C ASP A 92 -0.28 7.89 8.85
N THR A 93 0.22 7.82 7.61
CA THR A 93 1.36 8.62 7.14
C THR A 93 0.99 10.08 6.82
N GLU A 94 -0.31 10.45 6.79
CA GLU A 94 -0.78 11.83 6.52
C GLU A 94 -1.39 12.56 7.73
N LEU A 95 -0.99 12.23 8.96
CA LEU A 95 -1.38 12.99 10.16
C LEU A 95 -0.26 13.87 10.76
N ASN A 96 0.77 14.21 9.97
CA ASN A 96 1.87 15.10 10.40
C ASN A 96 2.15 16.28 9.44
N GLU A 97 1.11 16.82 8.80
CA GLU A 97 1.15 18.20 8.27
C GLU A 97 -0.07 18.99 8.78
N ALA A 98 -0.02 19.46 10.02
CA ALA A 98 -0.88 20.52 10.56
C ALA A 98 -0.10 21.40 11.55
#